data_AF-A0A1B6IS27-F1
#
_entry.id   AF-A0A1B6IS27-F1
#
_cell.length_a   1.000
_cell.length_b   1.000
_cell.length_c   1.000
_cell.angle_alpha   90.00
_cell.angle_beta   90.00
_cell.angle_gamma   90.00
#
_symmetry.space_group_name_H-M   'P 1'
#
loop_
_entity.id
_entity.type
_entity.pdbx_description
1 polymer ?
#
loop_
_entity_poly.entity_id
_entity_poly.type
_entity_poly.pdbx_seq_one_letter_code
_entity_poly.pdbx_strand_id
1 'polypeptide(L)'
;RDGILVWPYCKAPDRRFYSEILRGLRAGNTEQLTHNDSPRPIPPGHYDVGDGFYSPHTKCVTDANTGDILRIPTAVEEKWIIENCRMADTEVVGYCPDLYENWFENIPQDTITHVYSEEEKEILDLILQVGRELDICTTDSGRRATFWSLQSKQES
;
A
#
# COMPACT_ATOMS: atom_id res chain seq x y z
N ARG A 1 31.54 -7.24 25.57
CA ARG A 1 31.06 -7.45 24.18
C ARG A 1 29.61 -7.02 24.20
N ASP A 2 29.39 -5.88 23.58
CA ASP A 2 28.20 -5.07 23.67
C ASP A 2 26.97 -5.85 23.21
N GLY A 3 25.89 -5.76 23.98
CA GLY A 3 24.60 -6.26 23.57
C GLY A 3 24.17 -5.49 22.34
N ILE A 4 24.37 -6.09 21.16
CA ILE A 4 23.87 -5.56 19.90
C ILE A 4 22.36 -5.52 20.04
N LEU A 5 21.81 -4.34 20.27
CA LEU A 5 20.38 -4.11 20.21
C LEU A 5 19.95 -4.46 18.79
N VAL A 6 19.23 -5.57 18.65
CA VAL A 6 18.69 -6.02 17.38
C VAL A 6 17.75 -4.92 16.89
N TRP A 7 18.15 -4.21 15.83
CA TRP A 7 17.33 -3.16 15.22
C TRP A 7 16.00 -3.78 14.76
N PRO A 8 14.85 -3.35 15.32
CA PRO A 8 13.55 -3.99 15.05
C PRO A 8 12.85 -3.40 13.82
N TYR A 9 13.41 -2.37 13.20
CA TYR A 9 12.78 -1.64 12.11
C TYR A 9 12.62 -2.50 10.84
N CYS A 10 11.44 -2.41 10.23
CA CYS A 10 11.08 -3.14 9.00
C CYS A 10 11.32 -4.66 9.08
N LYS A 11 11.11 -5.24 10.26
CA LYS A 11 11.10 -6.70 10.45
C LYS A 11 9.68 -7.17 10.68
N ALA A 12 9.33 -8.31 10.09
CA ALA A 12 8.07 -8.95 10.38
C ALA A 12 7.91 -9.13 11.91
N PRO A 13 6.71 -8.87 12.46
CA PRO A 13 5.47 -8.51 11.77
C PRO A 13 5.23 -6.99 11.62
N ASP A 14 6.19 -6.12 11.94
CA ASP A 14 5.99 -4.66 11.97
C ASP A 14 6.57 -3.96 10.72
N ARG A 15 5.69 -3.62 9.75
CA ARG A 15 6.04 -2.83 8.54
C ARG A 15 6.08 -1.32 8.76
N ARG A 16 5.75 -0.82 9.95
CA ARG A 16 5.59 0.62 10.15
C ARG A 16 6.89 1.36 9.86
N PHE A 17 6.80 2.48 9.16
CA PHE A 17 7.91 3.41 9.06
C PHE A 17 8.23 3.99 10.44
N TYR A 18 9.47 4.44 10.62
CA TYR A 18 9.90 4.96 11.92
C TYR A 18 9.07 6.18 12.33
N SER A 19 8.65 6.98 11.35
CA SER A 19 7.69 8.07 11.48
C SER A 19 6.34 7.60 12.05
N GLU A 20 5.81 6.46 11.58
CA GLU A 20 4.54 5.89 12.03
C GLU A 20 4.64 5.26 13.41
N ILE A 21 5.81 4.69 13.75
CA ILE A 21 6.08 4.24 15.13
C ILE A 21 6.00 5.42 16.10
N LEU A 22 6.58 6.56 15.73
CA LEU A 22 6.62 7.75 16.59
C LEU A 22 5.31 8.54 16.62
N ARG A 23 4.58 8.62 15.50
CA ARG A 23 3.42 9.52 15.33
C ARG A 23 2.08 8.79 15.22
N GLY A 24 2.10 7.46 15.17
CA GLY A 24 0.93 6.64 14.90
C GLY A 24 0.68 6.42 13.40
N LEU A 25 -0.19 5.47 13.10
CA LEU A 25 -0.68 5.19 11.76
C LEU A 25 -1.69 6.25 11.31
N ARG A 26 -1.74 6.50 10.01
CA ARG A 26 -2.73 7.38 9.39
C ARG A 26 -3.97 6.61 8.97
N ALA A 27 -5.07 7.33 8.77
CA ALA A 27 -6.31 6.75 8.27
C ALA A 27 -6.11 6.19 6.85
N GLY A 28 -6.89 5.16 6.49
CA GLY A 28 -6.87 4.59 5.14
C GLY A 28 -7.13 5.65 4.07
N ASN A 29 -6.35 5.64 3.00
CA ASN A 29 -6.24 6.65 1.94
C ASN A 29 -5.23 7.79 2.23
N THR A 30 -4.58 7.78 3.39
CA THR A 30 -3.49 8.71 3.72
C THR A 30 -2.25 7.99 4.24
N GLU A 31 -2.17 6.68 3.98
CA GLU A 31 -1.00 5.87 4.30
C GLU A 31 0.26 6.42 3.67
N GLN A 32 1.36 6.32 4.40
CA GLN A 32 2.64 6.75 3.88
C GLN A 32 3.12 5.77 2.81
N LEU A 33 3.42 6.26 1.61
CA LEU A 33 4.06 5.45 0.57
C LEU A 33 5.57 5.31 0.82
N THR A 34 6.19 6.33 1.41
CA THR A 34 7.61 6.37 1.77
C THR A 34 7.76 6.96 3.17
N HIS A 35 8.93 6.79 3.79
CA HIS A 35 9.22 7.41 5.10
C HIS A 35 9.01 8.93 5.08
N ASN A 36 9.41 9.58 3.98
CA ASN A 36 9.12 10.98 3.73
C ASN A 36 7.69 11.15 3.26
N ASP A 37 7.02 12.14 3.81
CA ASP A 37 5.69 12.54 3.38
C ASP A 37 5.66 14.07 3.20
N SER A 38 5.36 14.59 2.00
CA SER A 38 4.99 13.83 0.78
C SER A 38 6.15 13.05 0.15
N PRO A 39 5.88 11.94 -0.55
CA PRO A 39 6.89 11.21 -1.31
C PRO A 39 7.54 12.10 -2.37
N ARG A 40 8.82 11.86 -2.68
CA ARG A 40 9.48 12.56 -3.79
C ARG A 40 8.76 12.24 -5.11
N PRO A 41 8.44 13.27 -5.93
CA PRO A 41 7.84 13.06 -7.24
C PRO A 41 8.87 12.43 -8.17
N ILE A 42 8.51 11.33 -8.81
CA ILE A 42 9.37 10.63 -9.76
C ILE A 42 8.92 11.03 -11.18
N PRO A 43 9.84 11.38 -12.10
CA PRO A 43 9.50 11.62 -13.50
C PRO A 43 8.92 10.35 -14.17
N PRO A 44 7.95 10.45 -15.09
CA PRO A 44 7.36 9.28 -15.77
C PRO A 44 8.40 8.35 -16.39
N GLY A 45 8.20 7.04 -16.28
CA GLY A 45 9.15 6.02 -16.76
C GLY A 45 10.52 6.00 -16.04
N HIS A 46 10.70 6.75 -14.96
CA HIS A 46 11.92 6.71 -14.15
C HIS A 46 11.72 5.91 -12.86
N TYR A 47 12.84 5.47 -12.28
CA TYR A 47 12.92 4.70 -11.05
C TYR A 47 13.64 5.50 -9.97
N ASP A 48 13.09 5.49 -8.76
CA ASP A 48 13.67 6.13 -7.58
C ASP A 48 14.71 5.22 -6.92
N VAL A 49 15.99 5.55 -7.11
CA VAL A 49 17.13 4.77 -6.60
C VAL A 49 17.60 5.28 -5.23
N GLY A 50 16.90 6.26 -4.64
CA GLY A 50 17.29 6.91 -3.39
C GLY A 50 18.25 8.08 -3.59
N ASP A 51 19.40 7.88 -4.24
CA ASP A 51 20.38 8.94 -4.55
C ASP A 51 19.98 9.80 -5.76
N GLY A 52 19.21 9.24 -6.69
CA GLY A 52 18.76 9.92 -7.90
C GLY A 52 17.57 9.23 -8.56
N PHE A 53 17.35 9.54 -9.83
CA PHE A 53 16.35 8.90 -10.68
C PHE A 53 17.03 8.18 -11.82
N TYR A 54 16.77 6.88 -11.95
CA TYR A 54 17.24 6.08 -13.06
C TYR A 54 16.26 6.16 -14.23
N SER A 55 16.78 6.36 -15.44
CA SER A 55 16.00 6.29 -16.67
C SER A 55 16.42 5.06 -17.50
N PRO A 56 15.52 4.10 -17.77
CA PRO A 56 15.80 2.99 -18.67
C PRO A 56 16.06 3.43 -20.12
N HIS A 57 15.64 4.64 -20.50
CA HIS A 57 15.85 5.20 -21.83
C HIS A 57 17.27 5.75 -22.00
N THR A 58 17.75 6.57 -21.05
CA THR A 58 19.09 7.16 -21.11
C THR A 58 20.18 6.29 -20.48
N LYS A 59 19.78 5.23 -19.74
CA LYS A 59 20.67 4.34 -18.97
C LYS A 59 21.53 5.08 -17.94
N CYS A 60 21.06 6.21 -17.44
CA CYS A 60 21.77 7.04 -16.46
C CYS A 60 20.92 7.25 -15.20
N VAL A 61 21.61 7.45 -14.08
CA VAL A 61 21.02 8.00 -12.85
C VAL A 61 21.27 9.49 -12.84
N THR A 62 20.21 10.28 -12.68
CA THR A 62 20.28 11.73 -12.55
C THR A 62 19.94 12.18 -11.15
N ASP A 63 20.58 13.24 -10.67
CA ASP A 63 20.28 13.84 -9.38
C ASP A 63 18.84 14.38 -9.35
N ALA A 64 18.17 14.19 -8.21
CA ALA A 64 16.75 14.51 -8.08
C ALA A 64 16.45 16.02 -8.11
N ASN A 65 17.42 16.87 -7.74
CA ASN A 65 17.23 18.31 -7.58
C ASN A 65 17.83 19.10 -8.74
N THR A 66 19.03 18.73 -9.15
CA THR A 66 19.83 19.42 -10.17
C THR A 66 19.59 18.85 -11.57
N GLY A 67 19.26 17.56 -11.68
CA GLY A 67 19.15 16.84 -12.95
C GLY A 67 20.49 16.41 -13.55
N ASP A 68 21.60 16.66 -12.86
CA ASP A 68 22.93 16.28 -13.31
C ASP A 68 23.10 14.75 -13.32
N ILE A 69 23.88 14.24 -14.28
CA ILE A 69 24.17 12.80 -14.33
C ILE A 69 25.10 12.44 -13.16
N LEU A 70 24.61 11.60 -12.26
CA LEU A 70 25.39 11.08 -11.14
C LEU A 70 26.29 9.93 -11.60
N ARG A 71 25.73 8.98 -12.36
CA ARG A 71 26.42 7.75 -12.76
C ARG A 71 25.66 6.96 -13.83
N ILE A 72 26.38 6.03 -14.46
CA ILE A 72 25.83 5.02 -15.38
C ILE A 72 25.84 3.67 -14.64
N PRO A 73 24.68 3.06 -14.35
CA PRO A 73 24.59 1.76 -13.70
C PRO A 73 25.23 0.64 -14.53
N THR A 74 25.71 -0.40 -13.84
CA THR A 74 26.08 -1.66 -14.49
C THR A 74 24.83 -2.44 -14.91
N ALA A 75 24.94 -3.39 -15.85
CA ALA A 75 23.80 -4.22 -16.26
C ALA A 75 23.15 -5.00 -15.09
N VAL A 76 23.96 -5.42 -14.11
CA VAL A 76 23.47 -6.10 -12.89
C VAL A 76 22.66 -5.13 -12.04
N GLU A 77 23.17 -3.92 -11.88
CA GLU A 77 22.51 -2.88 -11.09
C GLU A 77 21.23 -2.37 -11.78
N GLU A 78 21.27 -2.17 -13.09
CA GLU A 78 20.09 -1.80 -13.87
C GLU A 78 18.95 -2.81 -13.66
N LYS A 79 19.26 -4.10 -13.76
CA LYS A 79 18.28 -5.16 -13.51
C LYS A 79 17.72 -5.07 -12.09
N TRP A 80 18.60 -4.88 -11.10
CA TRP A 80 18.17 -4.73 -9.71
C TRP A 80 17.27 -3.50 -9.50
N ILE A 81 17.59 -2.36 -10.12
CA ILE A 81 16.79 -1.13 -10.06
C ILE A 81 15.40 -1.40 -10.62
N ILE A 82 15.30 -2.00 -11.82
CA ILE A 82 14.01 -2.27 -12.47
C ILE A 82 13.15 -3.22 -11.62
N GLU A 83 13.77 -4.22 -10.97
CA GLU A 83 13.06 -5.22 -10.17
C GLU A 83 12.65 -4.73 -8.77
N ASN A 84 13.36 -3.77 -8.18
CA ASN A 84 13.22 -3.45 -6.75
C ASN A 84 12.87 -1.98 -6.46
N CYS A 85 13.18 -1.04 -7.35
CA CYS A 85 12.96 0.38 -7.08
C CYS A 85 11.53 0.81 -7.44
N ARG A 86 11.04 1.82 -6.73
CA ARG A 86 9.75 2.45 -6.99
C ARG A 86 9.78 3.17 -8.35
N MET A 87 8.81 2.87 -9.21
CA MET A 87 8.61 3.57 -10.48
C MET A 87 7.60 4.71 -10.32
N ALA A 88 7.68 5.73 -11.19
CA ALA A 88 6.69 6.81 -11.24
C ALA A 88 5.29 6.32 -11.61
N ASP A 89 5.23 5.38 -12.56
CA ASP A 89 3.99 4.85 -13.08
C ASP A 89 3.50 3.74 -12.16
N THR A 90 2.26 3.88 -11.69
CA THR A 90 1.58 2.85 -10.90
C THR A 90 0.81 1.94 -11.84
N GLU A 91 1.27 0.71 -12.00
CA GLU A 91 0.47 -0.33 -12.64
C GLU A 91 -0.43 -1.00 -11.61
N VAL A 92 -1.65 -1.36 -12.01
CA VAL A 92 -2.53 -2.15 -11.16
C VAL A 92 -1.95 -3.55 -11.06
N VAL A 93 -1.27 -3.83 -9.93
CA VAL A 93 -0.90 -5.19 -9.58
C VAL A 93 -2.17 -5.96 -9.26
N GLY A 94 -2.42 -7.04 -10.00
CA GLY A 94 -3.59 -7.89 -9.79
C GLY A 94 -3.58 -8.57 -8.42
N TYR A 95 -4.58 -9.42 -8.18
CA TYR A 95 -4.60 -10.23 -6.96
C TYR A 95 -3.35 -11.13 -6.90
N CYS A 96 -2.53 -10.93 -5.86
CA CYS A 96 -1.34 -11.72 -5.58
C CYS A 96 -1.56 -12.48 -4.27
N PRO A 97 -2.03 -13.75 -4.31
CA PRO A 97 -2.33 -14.52 -3.11
C PRO A 97 -1.09 -14.71 -2.22
N ASP A 98 0.07 -14.83 -2.85
CA ASP A 98 1.32 -15.16 -2.17
C ASP A 98 1.95 -13.95 -1.43
N LEU A 99 1.45 -12.73 -1.66
CA LEU A 99 2.04 -11.48 -1.16
C LEU A 99 2.13 -11.42 0.37
N TYR A 100 1.22 -12.11 1.07
CA TYR A 100 1.11 -12.07 2.53
C TYR A 100 1.34 -13.42 3.21
N GLU A 101 1.76 -14.45 2.49
CA GLU A 101 1.90 -15.80 3.05
C GLU A 101 2.80 -15.80 4.29
N ASN A 102 3.93 -15.11 4.22
CA ASN A 102 4.90 -15.00 5.32
C ASN A 102 4.53 -13.97 6.41
N TRP A 103 3.51 -13.13 6.19
CA TRP A 103 3.07 -12.13 7.17
C TRP A 103 2.21 -12.73 8.28
N PHE A 104 1.57 -13.88 8.01
CA PHE A 104 0.54 -14.46 8.86
C PHE A 104 0.85 -15.88 9.36
N GLU A 105 2.01 -16.46 9.05
CA GLU A 105 2.36 -17.84 9.45
C GLU A 105 2.35 -18.07 10.97
N ASN A 106 2.44 -17.01 11.77
CA ASN A 106 2.45 -17.07 13.24
C ASN A 106 1.29 -16.31 13.88
N ILE A 107 0.10 -16.32 13.27
CA ILE A 107 -1.12 -15.97 14.02
C ILE A 107 -1.33 -17.10 15.05
N PRO A 108 -1.39 -16.82 16.37
CA PRO A 108 -1.81 -17.82 17.36
C PRO A 108 -3.13 -18.46 16.91
N GLN A 109 -3.26 -19.79 16.99
CA GLN A 109 -4.49 -20.51 16.59
C GLN A 109 -5.75 -19.91 17.24
N ASP A 110 -5.58 -19.31 18.42
CA ASP A 110 -6.54 -18.57 19.23
C ASP A 110 -7.24 -17.41 18.47
N THR A 111 -6.57 -16.83 17.48
CA THR A 111 -7.06 -15.72 16.66
C THR A 111 -7.67 -16.15 15.32
N ILE A 112 -7.46 -17.41 14.89
CA ILE A 112 -7.98 -17.94 13.61
C ILE A 112 -9.38 -18.55 13.77
N THR A 113 -9.76 -19.00 14.97
CA THR A 113 -11.10 -19.52 15.23
C THR A 113 -11.99 -18.51 15.95
N HIS A 114 -12.28 -17.36 15.33
CA HIS A 114 -13.52 -16.68 15.68
C HIS A 114 -14.68 -17.49 15.07
N VAL A 115 -15.25 -18.39 15.87
CA VAL A 115 -16.49 -19.07 15.51
C VAL A 115 -17.59 -18.02 15.59
N TYR A 116 -17.89 -17.39 14.45
CA TYR A 116 -19.00 -16.45 14.35
C TYR A 116 -20.27 -17.09 14.88
N SER A 117 -20.97 -16.35 15.74
CA SER A 117 -22.33 -16.69 16.13
C SER A 117 -23.23 -16.74 14.88
N GLU A 118 -24.36 -17.45 14.96
CA GLU A 118 -25.32 -17.48 13.84
C GLU A 118 -25.79 -16.05 13.47
N GLU A 119 -25.94 -15.18 14.47
CA GLU A 119 -26.28 -13.75 14.27
C GLU A 119 -25.20 -13.02 13.45
N GLU A 120 -23.92 -13.25 13.73
CA GLU A 120 -22.83 -12.64 12.97
C GLU A 120 -22.69 -13.23 11.56
N LYS A 121 -22.99 -14.53 11.38
CA LYS A 121 -23.03 -15.16 10.05
C LYS A 121 -24.15 -14.58 9.20
N GLU A 122 -25.33 -14.34 9.79
CA GLU A 122 -26.44 -13.68 9.11
C GLU A 122 -26.06 -12.26 8.67
N ILE A 123 -25.39 -11.50 9.54
CA ILE A 123 -24.90 -10.16 9.21
C ILE A 123 -23.88 -10.22 8.06
N LEU A 124 -22.93 -11.15 8.10
CA LEU A 124 -21.92 -11.33 7.07
C LEU A 124 -22.55 -11.71 5.71
N ASP A 125 -23.52 -12.62 5.70
CA ASP A 125 -24.22 -13.00 4.46
C ASP A 125 -25.03 -11.83 3.89
N LEU A 126 -25.66 -11.03 4.76
CA LEU A 126 -26.35 -9.81 4.34
C LEU A 126 -25.38 -8.80 3.69
N ILE A 127 -24.21 -8.58 4.30
CA ILE A 127 -23.17 -7.68 3.75
C ILE A 127 -22.69 -8.18 2.39
N LEU A 128 -22.42 -9.48 2.26
CA LEU A 128 -21.98 -10.08 1.00
C LEU A 128 -23.07 -10.03 -0.07
N GLN A 129 -24.33 -10.23 0.31
CA GLN A 129 -25.48 -10.11 -0.59
C GLN A 129 -25.65 -8.68 -1.10
N VAL A 130 -25.58 -7.69 -0.22
CA VAL A 130 -25.64 -6.26 -0.59
C VAL A 130 -24.46 -5.86 -1.48
N GLY A 131 -23.25 -6.36 -1.19
CA GLY A 131 -22.08 -6.14 -2.04
C GLY A 131 -22.30 -6.64 -3.47
N ARG A 132 -22.81 -7.87 -3.62
CA ARG A 132 -23.17 -8.45 -4.93
C ARG A 132 -24.23 -7.62 -5.67
N GLU A 133 -25.23 -7.10 -4.96
CA GLU A 133 -26.29 -6.27 -5.56
C GLU A 133 -25.79 -4.90 -6.02
N LEU A 134 -24.84 -4.29 -5.30
CA LEU A 134 -24.21 -3.02 -5.68
C LEU A 134 -23.29 -3.17 -6.90
N ASP A 135 -22.61 -4.31 -7.04
CA ASP A 135 -21.77 -4.60 -8.21
C ASP A 135 -22.59 -4.87 -9.48
N ILE A 136 -23.80 -5.44 -9.36
CA ILE A 136 -24.72 -5.61 -10.49
C ILE A 136 -25.20 -4.25 -11.02
N CYS A 137 -25.42 -3.27 -10.13
CA CYS A 137 -25.86 -1.91 -10.48
C CYS A 137 -24.81 -1.09 -11.24
N THR A 138 -23.52 -1.44 -11.15
CA THR A 138 -22.46 -0.71 -11.88
C THR A 138 -22.37 -1.07 -13.36
N THR A 139 -23.03 -2.16 -13.79
CA THR A 139 -23.09 -2.55 -15.20
C THR A 139 -24.28 -1.96 -15.96
N ASP A 140 -25.27 -1.41 -15.27
CA ASP A 140 -26.35 -0.67 -15.92
C ASP A 140 -26.14 0.83 -15.72
N SER A 141 -25.75 1.46 -16.82
CA SER A 141 -25.58 2.89 -16.98
C SER A 141 -26.75 3.70 -16.40
N GLY A 142 -26.45 4.42 -15.31
CA GLY A 142 -27.10 5.70 -15.00
C GLY A 142 -28.12 5.68 -13.86
N ARG A 143 -27.70 6.18 -12.69
CA ARG A 143 -28.30 7.34 -11.98
C ARG A 143 -27.64 7.50 -10.60
N ARG A 144 -27.00 8.65 -10.39
CA ARG A 144 -26.66 9.17 -9.05
C ARG A 144 -27.96 9.57 -8.34
N ALA A 145 -28.23 9.00 -7.16
CA ALA A 145 -29.00 9.63 -6.08
C ALA A 145 -28.93 8.77 -4.80
N THR A 146 -28.17 9.19 -3.78
CA THR A 146 -28.62 9.81 -2.51
C THR A 146 -28.72 8.82 -1.33
N PHE A 147 -27.77 8.91 -0.39
CA PHE A 147 -27.90 8.41 0.99
C PHE A 147 -27.48 9.50 1.99
N TRP A 148 -28.19 10.63 2.00
CA TRP A 148 -28.06 11.66 3.04
C TRP A 148 -29.42 12.29 3.39
N SER A 149 -30.49 11.50 3.43
CA SER A 149 -31.84 12.02 3.74
C SER A 149 -32.56 11.23 4.83
N LEU A 150 -31.83 10.80 5.87
CA LEU A 150 -32.43 10.08 7.01
C LEU A 150 -32.00 10.60 8.38
N GLN A 151 -31.43 11.81 8.46
CA GLN A 151 -31.06 12.43 9.76
C GLN A 151 -31.75 13.77 10.05
N SER A 152 -32.74 14.20 9.26
CA SER A 152 -33.48 15.44 9.51
C SER A 152 -34.91 15.23 10.07
N LYS A 153 -35.20 14.09 10.69
CA LYS A 153 -36.52 13.82 11.30
C LYS A 153 -36.47 13.32 12.75
N GLN A 154 -35.37 13.53 13.47
CA GLN A 154 -35.32 13.22 14.91
C GLN A 154 -34.94 14.38 15.84
N GLU A 155 -34.81 15.61 15.34
CA GLU A 155 -34.63 16.77 16.23
C GLU A 155 -35.63 17.88 15.87
N SER A 156 -36.66 17.93 16.73
CA SER A 156 -37.59 19.03 17.09
C SER A 156 -38.39 19.80 16.05
#